data_AF-A0A9K3D7A2-F1
#
_entry.id   AF-A0A9K3D7A2-F1
#
_cell.length_a   1.000
_cell.length_b   1.000
_cell.length_c   1.000
_cell.angle_alpha   90.00
_cell.angle_beta   90.00
_cell.angle_gamma   90.00
#
_symmetry.space_group_name_H-M   'P 1'
#
loop_
_entity.id
_entity.type
_entity.pdbx_description
1 polymer ?
#
loop_
_entity_poly.entity_id
_entity_poly.type
_entity_poly.pdbx_seq_one_letter_code
_entity_poly.pdbx_strand_id
1 'polypeptide(L)'
;MEMTQLRMGSFTASTDADKGLIGFYLGESDMTMSFSWKYEEQGFPFIKDHGTGRASVSGLSGSMSTTVGVDPECGQAQFYFEAFSFDIGKIVIDLDGGASALYDLVLNTFISLMEDLFADELSDMLGESIEAAINDGLASAGTETDMAYDLGFDTRPVPPGMSVMDSYIGIRNTGYMFPRSVGNGWEARTKPAPLPDIVNNADVQIICSNNVWNTGFSAANYNGVLGGVISPETVSSSMYDSYLTTSVLASICPEVYDAFPSSSISLSLSASIDPTLTFMPSAGFLNITGTVDVSVNSDPASDVYDTEVFEL
;
A
#
# COMPACT_ATOMS: atom_id res chain seq x y z
N MET A 1 20.31 -4.37 32.35
CA MET A 1 20.90 -3.20 31.69
C MET A 1 19.80 -2.58 30.86
N GLU A 2 19.73 -1.26 30.78
CA GLU A 2 18.68 -0.52 30.07
C GLU A 2 19.31 0.58 29.22
N MET A 3 18.89 0.70 27.96
CA MET A 3 19.35 1.76 27.06
C MET A 3 18.74 3.09 27.48
N THR A 4 19.57 4.07 27.79
CA THR A 4 19.13 5.41 28.22
C THR A 4 19.23 6.45 27.12
N GLN A 5 20.15 6.24 26.16
CA GLN A 5 20.34 7.15 25.03
C GLN A 5 20.90 6.40 23.82
N LEU A 6 20.42 6.75 22.63
CA LEU A 6 20.97 6.34 21.35
C LEU A 6 21.10 7.57 20.44
N ARG A 7 22.30 7.80 19.91
CA ARG A 7 22.58 8.79 18.87
C ARG A 7 22.99 8.06 17.61
N MET A 8 22.07 7.97 16.66
CA MET A 8 22.34 7.31 15.38
C MET A 8 23.16 8.22 14.47
N GLY A 9 24.13 7.63 13.79
CA GLY A 9 24.90 8.23 12.70
C GLY A 9 24.11 8.30 11.39
N SER A 10 24.82 8.31 10.27
CA SER A 10 24.19 8.22 8.95
C SER A 10 23.55 6.84 8.75
N PHE A 11 22.39 6.79 8.12
CA PHE A 11 21.79 5.55 7.65
C PHE A 11 21.64 5.60 6.14
N THR A 12 22.18 4.61 5.43
CA THR A 12 22.09 4.51 3.97
C THR A 12 21.54 3.17 3.55
N ALA A 13 20.77 3.16 2.47
CA ALA A 13 20.28 1.95 1.82
C ALA A 13 20.86 1.86 0.41
N SER A 14 21.08 0.65 -0.06
CA SER A 14 21.60 0.32 -1.38
C SER A 14 20.96 -0.96 -1.90
N THR A 15 20.98 -1.13 -3.21
CA THR A 15 20.41 -2.30 -3.91
C THR A 15 21.49 -3.00 -4.70
N ASP A 16 21.50 -4.33 -4.65
CA ASP A 16 22.37 -5.20 -5.45
C ASP A 16 21.46 -6.12 -6.28
N ALA A 17 21.18 -5.71 -7.52
CA ALA A 17 20.24 -6.41 -8.40
C ALA A 17 20.75 -7.81 -8.78
N ASP A 18 22.06 -7.98 -8.93
CA ASP A 18 22.69 -9.26 -9.29
C ASP A 18 22.45 -10.32 -8.20
N LYS A 19 22.37 -9.88 -6.94
CA LYS A 19 22.11 -10.77 -5.79
C LYS A 19 20.67 -10.74 -5.30
N GLY A 20 19.85 -9.79 -5.77
CA GLY A 20 18.50 -9.59 -5.25
C GLY A 20 18.47 -9.06 -3.81
N LEU A 21 19.51 -8.33 -3.39
CA LEU A 21 19.72 -7.90 -2.00
C LEU A 21 19.54 -6.39 -1.83
N ILE A 22 18.99 -6.01 -0.68
CA ILE A 22 19.00 -4.64 -0.20
C ILE A 22 19.98 -4.58 0.97
N GLY A 23 20.99 -3.73 0.84
CA GLY A 23 22.01 -3.50 1.87
C GLY A 23 21.75 -2.19 2.60
N PHE A 24 21.69 -2.25 3.92
CA PHE A 24 21.59 -1.09 4.79
C PHE A 24 22.89 -0.92 5.57
N TYR A 25 23.32 0.33 5.74
CA TYR A 25 24.53 0.66 6.47
C TYR A 25 24.22 1.73 7.51
N LEU A 26 24.59 1.42 8.75
CA LEU A 26 24.61 2.34 9.86
C LEU A 26 26.03 2.86 10.05
N GLY A 27 26.21 4.16 9.83
CA GLY A 27 27.43 4.87 10.16
C GLY A 27 27.61 5.04 11.67
N GLU A 28 28.77 5.54 12.07
CA GLU A 28 29.17 5.65 13.46
C GLU A 28 28.09 6.30 14.35
N SER A 29 27.65 5.54 15.33
CA SER A 29 26.61 5.84 16.29
C SER A 29 27.13 5.70 17.71
N ASP A 30 26.47 6.36 18.65
CA ASP A 30 26.82 6.29 20.07
C ASP A 30 25.61 5.83 20.89
N MET A 31 25.84 5.00 21.89
CA MET A 31 24.81 4.48 22.80
C MET A 31 25.25 4.66 24.24
N THR A 32 24.31 4.95 25.13
CA THR A 32 24.53 4.94 26.58
C THR A 32 23.49 4.06 27.24
N MET A 33 23.94 3.21 28.15
CA MET A 33 23.13 2.27 28.92
C MET A 33 23.39 2.46 30.41
N SER A 34 22.37 2.18 31.21
CA SER A 34 22.48 2.10 32.67
C SER A 34 22.30 0.65 33.13
N PHE A 35 22.95 0.28 34.22
CA PHE A 35 22.77 -1.05 34.82
C PHE A 35 22.98 -1.02 36.33
N SER A 36 22.54 -2.08 37.00
CA SER A 36 22.87 -2.36 38.40
C SER A 36 23.83 -3.52 38.45
N TRP A 37 24.80 -3.46 39.36
CA TRP A 37 25.78 -4.52 39.56
C TRP A 37 25.80 -4.96 41.02
N LYS A 38 26.21 -6.21 41.24
CA LYS A 38 26.40 -6.80 42.55
C LYS A 38 27.52 -7.82 42.46
N TYR A 39 28.36 -7.88 43.49
CA TYR A 39 29.35 -8.92 43.68
C TYR A 39 29.25 -9.53 45.08
N GLU A 40 29.56 -10.81 45.18
CA GLU A 40 29.61 -11.56 46.42
C GLU A 40 30.73 -12.60 46.35
N GLU A 41 31.74 -12.44 47.20
CA GLU A 41 32.80 -13.43 47.36
C GLU A 41 32.27 -14.64 48.14
N GLN A 42 32.42 -15.85 47.59
CA GLN A 42 31.95 -17.07 48.24
C GLN A 42 32.92 -17.62 49.30
N GLY A 43 34.13 -17.05 49.41
CA GLY A 43 35.18 -17.42 50.36
C GLY A 43 35.47 -16.32 51.39
N PHE A 44 36.12 -16.69 52.49
CA PHE A 44 36.57 -15.71 53.49
C PHE A 44 37.73 -14.85 52.93
N PRO A 45 37.69 -13.52 53.10
CA PRO A 45 36.69 -12.74 53.83
C PRO A 45 35.47 -12.43 52.94
N PHE A 46 34.26 -12.80 53.39
CA PHE A 46 33.01 -12.65 52.62
C PHE A 46 32.68 -11.19 52.29
N ILE A 47 33.27 -10.66 51.21
CA ILE A 47 33.05 -9.30 50.73
C ILE A 47 31.82 -9.30 49.82
N LYS A 48 30.92 -8.35 50.05
CA LYS A 48 29.76 -8.09 49.20
C LYS A 48 29.73 -6.61 48.85
N ASP A 49 29.46 -6.32 47.59
CA ASP A 49 29.31 -4.95 47.14
C ASP A 49 28.24 -4.87 46.04
N HIS A 50 27.69 -3.68 45.83
CA HIS A 50 26.67 -3.42 44.81
C HIS A 50 26.62 -1.95 44.47
N GLY A 51 26.03 -1.64 43.32
CA GLY A 51 25.85 -0.27 42.88
C GLY A 51 25.16 -0.16 41.54
N THR A 52 25.27 1.01 40.94
CA THR A 52 24.85 1.28 39.57
C THR A 52 26.06 1.52 38.70
N GLY A 53 25.88 1.38 37.39
CA GLY A 53 26.91 1.68 36.42
C GLY A 53 26.31 2.25 35.16
N ARG A 54 27.17 2.86 34.35
CA ARG A 54 26.87 3.35 33.02
C ARG A 54 27.84 2.69 32.04
N ALA A 55 27.30 2.17 30.95
CA ALA A 55 28.09 1.74 29.80
C ALA A 55 27.88 2.72 28.66
N SER A 56 28.96 3.26 28.12
CA SER A 56 28.95 4.16 26.96
C SER A 56 29.63 3.44 25.80
N VAL A 57 28.90 3.25 24.71
CA VAL A 57 29.38 2.64 23.48
C VAL A 57 29.56 3.76 22.46
N SER A 58 30.73 3.85 21.85
CA SER A 58 31.03 4.85 20.82
C SER A 58 31.59 4.20 19.57
N GLY A 59 31.27 4.76 18.41
CA GLY A 59 31.69 4.19 17.13
C GLY A 59 30.97 2.89 16.80
N LEU A 60 29.72 2.74 17.23
CA LEU A 60 28.86 1.64 16.81
C LEU A 60 28.53 1.83 15.32
N SER A 61 28.92 0.89 14.48
CA SER A 61 28.56 0.89 13.06
C SER A 61 28.06 -0.50 12.69
N GLY A 62 27.34 -0.61 11.57
CA GLY A 62 26.83 -1.92 11.18
C GLY A 62 26.34 -1.97 9.75
N SER A 63 26.15 -3.20 9.30
CA SER A 63 25.53 -3.49 8.02
C SER A 63 24.48 -4.55 8.19
N MET A 64 23.44 -4.43 7.38
CA MET A 64 22.30 -5.34 7.34
C MET A 64 22.01 -5.67 5.88
N SER A 65 21.76 -6.93 5.59
CA SER A 65 21.31 -7.36 4.25
C SER A 65 20.00 -8.09 4.34
N THR A 66 19.12 -7.81 3.38
CA THR A 66 17.80 -8.43 3.28
C THR A 66 17.46 -8.77 1.84
N THR A 67 16.69 -9.83 1.68
CA THR A 67 16.00 -10.17 0.44
C THR A 67 14.53 -9.77 0.54
N VAL A 68 13.88 -9.66 -0.61
CA VAL A 68 12.44 -9.37 -0.69
C VAL A 68 11.73 -10.55 -1.35
N GLY A 69 10.49 -10.78 -0.93
CA GLY A 69 9.67 -11.81 -1.54
C GLY A 69 8.20 -11.66 -1.19
N VAL A 70 7.46 -12.72 -1.50
CA VAL A 70 6.04 -12.83 -1.16
C VAL A 70 5.87 -14.03 -0.26
N ASP A 71 5.25 -13.80 0.88
CA ASP A 71 4.85 -14.84 1.81
C ASP A 71 3.89 -15.83 1.09
N PRO A 72 4.23 -17.12 1.02
CA PRO A 72 3.41 -18.09 0.30
C PRO A 72 2.09 -18.42 1.02
N GLU A 73 1.98 -18.17 2.32
CA GLU A 73 0.79 -18.46 3.13
C GLU A 73 -0.23 -17.32 3.07
N CYS A 74 0.22 -16.07 3.23
CA CYS A 74 -0.67 -14.91 3.25
C CYS A 74 -0.67 -14.08 1.96
N GLY A 75 0.25 -14.35 1.04
CA GLY A 75 0.36 -13.66 -0.24
C GLY A 75 0.82 -12.20 -0.12
N GLN A 76 1.45 -11.82 1.00
CA GLN A 76 1.90 -10.44 1.26
C GLN A 76 3.37 -10.25 0.91
N ALA A 77 3.71 -9.01 0.54
CA ALA A 77 5.10 -8.59 0.39
C ALA A 77 5.83 -8.66 1.73
N GLN A 78 7.03 -9.25 1.74
CA GLN A 78 7.86 -9.37 2.94
C GLN A 78 9.32 -9.12 2.65
N PHE A 79 10.01 -8.63 3.67
CA PHE A 79 11.45 -8.57 3.76
C PHE A 79 11.94 -9.73 4.62
N TYR A 80 12.97 -10.42 4.15
CA TYR A 80 13.65 -11.49 4.89
C TYR A 80 15.06 -11.02 5.21
N PHE A 81 15.37 -10.86 6.49
CA PHE A 81 16.68 -10.40 6.90
C PHE A 81 17.62 -11.59 7.06
N GLU A 82 18.79 -11.52 6.41
CA GLU A 82 19.72 -12.67 6.36
C GLU A 82 20.89 -12.51 7.32
N ALA A 83 21.37 -11.27 7.53
CA ALA A 83 22.51 -11.01 8.38
C ALA A 83 22.49 -9.59 8.93
N PHE A 84 22.79 -9.50 10.24
CA PHE A 84 23.16 -8.29 10.95
C PHE A 84 24.60 -8.43 11.38
N SER A 85 25.40 -7.41 11.14
CA SER A 85 26.75 -7.33 11.66
C SER A 85 26.98 -5.93 12.18
N PHE A 86 27.33 -5.84 13.45
CA PHE A 86 27.71 -4.60 14.10
C PHE A 86 29.18 -4.67 14.53
N ASP A 87 29.87 -3.55 14.36
CA ASP A 87 31.20 -3.29 14.88
C ASP A 87 31.09 -2.25 15.99
N ILE A 88 31.74 -2.52 17.11
CA ILE A 88 31.77 -1.65 18.26
C ILE A 88 33.17 -1.06 18.36
N GLY A 89 33.29 0.24 18.07
CA GLY A 89 34.57 0.91 18.17
C GLY A 89 35.15 0.92 19.59
N LYS A 90 34.32 1.22 20.61
CA LYS A 90 34.75 1.25 22.01
C LYS A 90 33.59 1.14 22.99
N ILE A 91 33.78 0.35 24.04
CA ILE A 91 32.94 0.36 25.25
C ILE A 91 33.70 1.00 26.41
N VAL A 92 33.06 1.91 27.14
CA VAL A 92 33.53 2.46 28.41
C VAL A 92 32.50 2.14 29.48
N ILE A 93 32.94 1.54 30.58
CA ILE A 93 32.08 1.25 31.72
C ILE A 93 32.53 2.08 32.90
N ASP A 94 31.60 2.88 33.43
CA ASP A 94 31.78 3.68 34.63
C ASP A 94 30.92 3.07 35.74
N LEU A 95 31.54 2.61 36.82
CA LEU A 95 30.83 2.09 38.00
C LEU A 95 30.73 3.14 39.10
N ASP A 96 29.54 3.28 39.67
CA ASP A 96 29.31 4.03 40.90
C ASP A 96 29.31 3.05 42.09
N GLY A 97 30.18 3.27 43.10
CA GLY A 97 30.24 2.45 44.32
C GLY A 97 31.57 2.50 45.07
N GLY A 98 31.65 1.81 46.22
CA GLY A 98 32.73 1.96 47.20
C GLY A 98 34.12 1.46 46.76
N ALA A 99 34.19 0.52 45.82
CA ALA A 99 35.44 0.01 45.25
C ALA A 99 35.50 0.07 43.72
N SER A 100 34.76 1.00 43.09
CA SER A 100 34.64 1.14 41.62
C SER A 100 35.98 1.10 40.88
N ALA A 101 37.01 1.80 41.37
CA ALA A 101 38.33 1.84 40.74
C ALA A 101 39.05 0.47 40.64
N LEU A 102 38.76 -0.50 41.53
CA LEU A 102 39.30 -1.86 41.45
C LEU A 102 38.55 -2.69 40.40
N TYR A 103 37.23 -2.50 40.33
CA TYR A 103 36.36 -3.21 39.41
C TYR A 103 36.51 -2.70 37.97
N ASP A 104 36.78 -1.41 37.78
CA ASP A 104 37.08 -0.85 36.45
C ASP A 104 38.28 -1.56 35.79
N LEU A 105 39.30 -1.94 36.57
CA LEU A 105 40.47 -2.70 36.07
C LEU A 105 40.10 -4.12 35.62
N VAL A 106 39.24 -4.80 36.39
CA VAL A 106 38.79 -6.16 36.07
C VAL A 106 37.85 -6.13 34.86
N LEU A 107 36.91 -5.19 34.83
CA LEU A 107 35.98 -4.99 33.72
C LEU A 107 36.73 -4.70 32.42
N ASN A 108 37.76 -3.86 32.44
CA ASN A 108 38.61 -3.59 31.27
C ASN A 108 39.25 -4.86 30.67
N THR A 109 39.44 -5.92 31.46
CA THR A 109 39.97 -7.20 30.96
C THR A 109 38.90 -8.04 30.26
N PHE A 110 37.63 -7.85 30.61
CA PHE A 110 36.50 -8.56 30.01
C PHE A 110 35.78 -7.76 28.92
N ILE A 111 36.18 -6.50 28.66
CA ILE A 111 35.54 -5.63 27.66
C ILE A 111 35.49 -6.33 26.30
N SER A 112 36.56 -6.97 25.83
CA SER A 112 36.55 -7.63 24.52
C SER A 112 35.55 -8.80 24.43
N LEU A 113 35.37 -9.56 25.51
CA LEU A 113 34.36 -10.63 25.57
C LEU A 113 32.94 -10.06 25.65
N MET A 114 32.78 -8.89 26.29
CA MET A 114 31.52 -8.18 26.32
C MET A 114 31.21 -7.50 24.98
N GLU A 115 32.22 -7.07 24.22
CA GLU A 115 32.05 -6.50 22.88
C GLU A 115 31.41 -7.51 21.94
N ASP A 116 31.96 -8.73 21.85
CA ASP A 116 31.40 -9.79 20.99
C ASP A 116 29.96 -10.15 21.41
N LEU A 117 29.73 -10.40 22.70
CA LEU A 117 28.39 -10.73 23.21
C LEU A 117 27.39 -9.59 23.03
N PHE A 118 27.85 -8.34 23.15
CA PHE A 118 27.01 -7.17 22.96
C PHE A 118 26.69 -6.95 21.48
N ALA A 119 27.65 -7.18 20.58
CA ALA A 119 27.43 -7.09 19.14
C ALA A 119 26.43 -8.15 18.67
N ASP A 120 26.53 -9.38 19.19
CA ASP A 120 25.59 -10.47 18.89
C ASP A 120 24.18 -10.15 19.40
N GLU A 121 24.03 -9.77 20.68
CA GLU A 121 22.71 -9.44 21.25
C GLU A 121 22.07 -8.22 20.56
N LEU A 122 22.88 -7.21 20.22
CA LEU A 122 22.42 -6.05 19.47
C LEU A 122 21.96 -6.44 18.05
N SER A 123 22.69 -7.37 17.41
CA SER A 123 22.34 -7.91 16.09
C SER A 123 20.98 -8.59 16.12
N ASP A 124 20.76 -9.47 17.10
CA ASP A 124 19.50 -10.20 17.27
C ASP A 124 18.34 -9.24 17.59
N MET A 125 18.51 -8.37 18.59
CA MET A 125 17.47 -7.44 19.02
C MET A 125 17.06 -6.44 17.94
N LEU A 126 18.03 -5.80 17.27
CA LEU A 126 17.75 -4.84 16.21
C LEU A 126 17.19 -5.57 14.99
N GLY A 127 17.67 -6.78 14.71
CA GLY A 127 17.21 -7.52 13.56
C GLY A 127 15.75 -7.91 13.63
N GLU A 128 15.33 -8.53 14.74
CA GLU A 128 13.92 -8.87 14.96
C GLU A 128 13.04 -7.61 14.96
N SER A 129 13.50 -6.52 15.58
CA SER A 129 12.73 -5.28 15.69
C SER A 129 12.53 -4.59 14.33
N ILE A 130 13.58 -4.53 13.51
CA ILE A 130 13.54 -3.90 12.18
C ILE A 130 12.68 -4.75 11.24
N GLU A 131 12.86 -6.07 11.26
CA GLU A 131 12.07 -6.99 10.46
C GLU A 131 10.59 -6.88 10.80
N ALA A 132 10.24 -6.93 12.08
CA ALA A 132 8.87 -6.79 12.53
C ALA A 132 8.28 -5.44 12.11
N ALA A 133 9.00 -4.33 12.28
CA ALA A 133 8.50 -3.00 11.92
C ALA A 133 8.26 -2.84 10.41
N ILE A 134 9.17 -3.35 9.57
CA ILE A 134 9.04 -3.26 8.11
C ILE A 134 7.89 -4.17 7.63
N ASN A 135 7.83 -5.41 8.12
CA ASN A 135 6.81 -6.36 7.69
C ASN A 135 5.41 -5.99 8.21
N ASP A 136 5.28 -5.42 9.41
CA ASP A 136 4.01 -4.86 9.90
C ASP A 136 3.53 -3.69 9.02
N GLY A 137 4.47 -2.81 8.64
CA GLY A 137 4.20 -1.73 7.68
C GLY A 137 3.68 -2.25 6.34
N LEU A 138 4.28 -3.31 5.79
CA LEU A 138 3.83 -3.93 4.54
C LEU A 138 2.50 -4.64 4.67
N ALA A 139 2.27 -5.35 5.78
CA ALA A 139 1.00 -6.02 6.05
C ALA A 139 -0.16 -5.00 6.16
N SER A 140 0.11 -3.81 6.69
CA SER A 140 -0.89 -2.73 6.81
C SER A 140 -1.38 -2.18 5.47
N ALA A 141 -0.62 -2.34 4.38
CA ALA A 141 -0.98 -1.84 3.06
C ALA A 141 -2.21 -2.58 2.47
N GLY A 142 -2.57 -3.74 3.03
CA GLY A 142 -3.71 -4.54 2.59
C GLY A 142 -3.53 -5.13 1.18
N THR A 143 -4.22 -6.23 0.95
CA THR A 143 -4.23 -6.93 -0.33
C THR A 143 -5.50 -6.68 -1.13
N GLU A 144 -6.54 -6.21 -0.45
CA GLU A 144 -7.84 -5.90 -1.01
C GLU A 144 -8.39 -4.64 -0.35
N THR A 145 -9.00 -3.77 -1.16
CA THR A 145 -9.62 -2.53 -0.70
C THR A 145 -11.06 -2.46 -1.17
N ASP A 146 -11.96 -2.20 -0.23
CA ASP A 146 -13.37 -1.93 -0.51
C ASP A 146 -13.53 -0.57 -1.19
N MET A 147 -14.26 -0.55 -2.29
CA MET A 147 -14.64 0.66 -3.00
C MET A 147 -16.15 0.87 -3.00
N ALA A 148 -16.59 2.05 -3.45
CA ALA A 148 -18.00 2.34 -3.66
C ALA A 148 -18.65 1.37 -4.67
N TYR A 149 -19.97 1.32 -4.68
CA TYR A 149 -20.76 0.58 -5.68
C TYR A 149 -20.53 -0.94 -5.70
N ASP A 150 -20.24 -1.53 -4.52
CA ASP A 150 -19.95 -2.96 -4.36
C ASP A 150 -18.77 -3.42 -5.22
N LEU A 151 -17.77 -2.54 -5.40
CA LEU A 151 -16.52 -2.83 -6.10
C LEU A 151 -15.41 -3.11 -5.09
N GLY A 152 -14.54 -4.05 -5.42
CA GLY A 152 -13.29 -4.34 -4.70
C GLY A 152 -12.10 -4.04 -5.59
N PHE A 153 -10.96 -3.73 -4.99
CA PHE A 153 -9.68 -3.56 -5.66
C PHE A 153 -8.64 -4.48 -5.04
N ASP A 154 -8.13 -5.42 -5.84
CA ASP A 154 -7.11 -6.39 -5.48
C ASP A 154 -5.72 -5.85 -5.84
N THR A 155 -4.86 -5.79 -4.83
CA THR A 155 -3.47 -5.37 -4.88
C THR A 155 -2.53 -6.48 -4.44
N ARG A 156 -2.97 -7.75 -4.44
CA ARG A 156 -2.10 -8.88 -4.07
C ARG A 156 -0.86 -8.93 -4.97
N PRO A 157 0.34 -9.05 -4.37
CA PRO A 157 1.55 -9.37 -5.10
C PRO A 157 1.38 -10.60 -6.02
N VAL A 158 1.88 -10.52 -7.26
CA VAL A 158 1.84 -11.63 -8.23
C VAL A 158 3.25 -12.10 -8.56
N PRO A 159 3.52 -13.42 -8.68
CA PRO A 159 4.86 -13.94 -8.93
C PRO A 159 5.60 -13.21 -10.08
N PRO A 160 6.89 -12.83 -9.91
CA PRO A 160 7.77 -13.12 -8.77
C PRO A 160 7.48 -12.25 -7.52
N GLY A 161 6.54 -11.32 -7.59
CA GLY A 161 6.03 -10.54 -6.47
C GLY A 161 6.84 -9.28 -6.23
N MET A 162 8.05 -9.46 -5.73
CA MET A 162 9.01 -8.38 -5.50
C MET A 162 10.31 -8.64 -6.25
N SER A 163 10.99 -7.56 -6.65
CA SER A 163 12.28 -7.64 -7.34
C SER A 163 13.16 -6.46 -6.96
N VAL A 164 14.41 -6.73 -6.62
CA VAL A 164 15.43 -5.70 -6.39
C VAL A 164 16.12 -5.38 -7.72
N MET A 165 16.08 -4.11 -8.12
CA MET A 165 16.73 -3.57 -9.32
C MET A 165 17.86 -2.62 -8.91
N ASP A 166 18.69 -2.17 -9.86
CA ASP A 166 19.92 -1.40 -9.56
C ASP A 166 19.69 -0.12 -8.77
N SER A 167 18.49 0.46 -8.86
CA SER A 167 18.15 1.75 -8.24
C SER A 167 16.80 1.78 -7.53
N TYR A 168 16.06 0.67 -7.51
CA TYR A 168 14.73 0.63 -6.90
C TYR A 168 14.30 -0.80 -6.55
N ILE A 169 13.28 -0.89 -5.70
CA ILE A 169 12.58 -2.14 -5.39
C ILE A 169 11.25 -2.07 -6.11
N GLY A 170 10.97 -3.07 -6.95
CA GLY A 170 9.70 -3.20 -7.66
C GLY A 170 8.78 -4.18 -6.95
N ILE A 171 7.51 -3.80 -6.80
CA ILE A 171 6.44 -4.70 -6.38
C ILE A 171 5.46 -4.82 -7.55
N ARG A 172 5.14 -6.06 -7.95
CA ARG A 172 4.15 -6.36 -8.98
C ARG A 172 2.89 -6.84 -8.32
N ASN A 173 1.79 -6.13 -8.55
CA ASN A 173 0.49 -6.45 -7.99
C ASN A 173 -0.50 -6.81 -9.09
N THR A 174 -1.57 -7.53 -8.74
CA THR A 174 -2.69 -7.87 -9.64
C THR A 174 -3.29 -6.61 -10.28
N GLY A 175 -3.56 -5.57 -9.47
CA GLY A 175 -4.17 -4.32 -9.92
C GLY A 175 -5.55 -4.53 -10.52
N TYR A 176 -6.36 -5.38 -9.88
CA TYR A 176 -7.56 -5.93 -10.47
C TYR A 176 -8.80 -5.47 -9.72
N MET A 177 -9.77 -4.87 -10.41
CA MET A 177 -11.05 -4.49 -9.80
C MET A 177 -12.11 -5.56 -10.06
N PHE A 178 -12.96 -5.85 -9.07
CA PHE A 178 -13.97 -6.92 -9.16
C PHE A 178 -15.28 -6.56 -8.45
N PRO A 179 -16.43 -7.18 -8.82
CA PRO A 179 -17.67 -7.08 -8.04
C PRO A 179 -17.52 -7.86 -6.72
N ARG A 180 -17.69 -7.19 -5.59
CA ARG A 180 -17.52 -7.82 -4.27
C ARG A 180 -18.51 -8.93 -4.01
N SER A 181 -19.74 -8.80 -4.52
CA SER A 181 -20.75 -9.86 -4.49
C SER A 181 -20.28 -11.19 -5.10
N VAL A 182 -19.28 -11.18 -5.99
CA VAL A 182 -18.67 -12.38 -6.61
C VAL A 182 -17.32 -12.71 -5.98
N GLY A 183 -16.56 -11.69 -5.57
CA GLY A 183 -15.22 -11.83 -4.99
C GLY A 183 -14.13 -12.09 -6.03
N ASN A 184 -12.94 -12.46 -5.55
CA ASN A 184 -11.73 -12.62 -6.36
C ASN A 184 -11.76 -13.76 -7.41
N GLY A 185 -12.80 -14.59 -7.43
CA GLY A 185 -13.01 -15.58 -8.48
C GLY A 185 -13.62 -15.01 -9.77
N TRP A 186 -13.97 -13.72 -9.78
CA TRP A 186 -14.51 -13.05 -10.95
C TRP A 186 -13.44 -12.86 -12.02
N GLU A 187 -13.74 -13.26 -13.26
CA GLU A 187 -12.88 -13.05 -14.43
C GLU A 187 -13.43 -11.94 -15.33
N ALA A 188 -12.67 -10.87 -15.47
CA ALA A 188 -12.97 -9.78 -16.35
C ALA A 188 -12.87 -10.27 -17.79
N ARG A 189 -13.77 -9.77 -18.65
CA ARG A 189 -13.73 -10.06 -20.09
C ARG A 189 -12.58 -9.34 -20.80
N THR A 190 -11.80 -8.54 -20.08
CA THR A 190 -10.71 -7.72 -20.58
C THR A 190 -9.38 -8.48 -20.51
N LYS A 191 -8.51 -8.27 -21.51
CA LYS A 191 -7.17 -8.88 -21.51
C LYS A 191 -6.16 -7.96 -20.84
N PRO A 192 -5.23 -8.51 -20.03
CA PRO A 192 -4.13 -7.74 -19.48
C PRO A 192 -3.33 -7.03 -20.58
N ALA A 193 -3.09 -5.73 -20.41
CA ALA A 193 -2.19 -4.96 -21.25
C ALA A 193 -0.81 -4.86 -20.56
N PRO A 194 0.30 -4.84 -21.32
CA PRO A 194 1.64 -4.71 -20.75
C PRO A 194 1.77 -3.42 -19.95
N LEU A 195 2.55 -3.48 -18.87
CA LEU A 195 2.90 -2.29 -18.10
C LEU A 195 3.84 -1.39 -18.94
N PRO A 196 3.65 -0.06 -18.90
CA PRO A 196 4.64 0.87 -19.43
C PRO A 196 5.99 0.67 -18.75
N ASP A 197 7.08 0.68 -19.53
CA ASP A 197 8.45 0.61 -19.02
C ASP A 197 8.99 2.04 -18.86
N ILE A 198 8.50 2.73 -17.82
CA ILE A 198 8.90 4.11 -17.52
C ILE A 198 9.42 4.15 -16.09
N VAL A 199 10.73 4.29 -15.95
CA VAL A 199 11.38 4.58 -14.67
C VAL A 199 11.86 6.02 -14.71
N ASN A 200 11.39 6.85 -13.79
CA ASN A 200 11.87 8.22 -13.59
C ASN A 200 12.61 8.36 -12.24
N ASN A 201 13.04 9.57 -11.88
CA ASN A 201 13.78 9.83 -10.63
C ASN A 201 12.88 10.18 -9.43
N ALA A 202 11.62 9.73 -9.41
CA ALA A 202 10.75 9.92 -8.25
C ALA A 202 10.98 8.85 -7.18
N ASP A 203 10.89 9.25 -5.91
CA ASP A 203 11.07 8.37 -4.74
C ASP A 203 10.07 7.20 -4.71
N VAL A 204 8.85 7.43 -5.20
CA VAL A 204 7.80 6.41 -5.33
C VAL A 204 7.11 6.57 -6.68
N GLN A 205 6.94 5.45 -7.39
CA GLN A 205 6.27 5.39 -8.68
C GLN A 205 5.21 4.30 -8.68
N ILE A 206 4.00 4.65 -9.11
CA ILE A 206 2.91 3.71 -9.32
C ILE A 206 2.65 3.64 -10.81
N ILE A 207 2.86 2.46 -11.39
CA ILE A 207 2.65 2.21 -12.81
C ILE A 207 1.42 1.32 -12.96
N CYS A 208 0.38 1.86 -13.58
CA CYS A 208 -0.88 1.15 -13.80
C CYS A 208 -1.06 0.82 -15.29
N SER A 209 -1.44 -0.43 -15.57
CA SER A 209 -1.92 -0.82 -16.90
C SER A 209 -3.32 -0.27 -17.15
N ASN A 210 -3.69 -0.05 -18.42
CA ASN A 210 -5.07 0.24 -18.81
C ASN A 210 -6.05 -0.83 -18.28
N ASN A 211 -5.54 -2.06 -18.09
CA ASN A 211 -6.34 -3.18 -17.61
C ASN A 211 -6.95 -2.92 -16.22
N VAL A 212 -6.28 -2.17 -15.34
CA VAL A 212 -6.82 -1.81 -14.02
C VAL A 212 -8.18 -1.14 -14.17
N TRP A 213 -8.25 -0.11 -15.02
CA TRP A 213 -9.47 0.64 -15.29
C TRP A 213 -10.52 -0.19 -16.05
N ASN A 214 -10.08 -1.01 -17.01
CA ASN A 214 -10.99 -1.83 -17.81
C ASN A 214 -11.66 -2.92 -16.98
N THR A 215 -10.95 -3.51 -16.02
CA THR A 215 -11.55 -4.44 -15.04
C THR A 215 -12.55 -3.71 -14.15
N GLY A 216 -12.26 -2.47 -13.77
CA GLY A 216 -13.19 -1.60 -13.03
C GLY A 216 -14.46 -1.30 -13.80
N PHE A 217 -14.36 -0.95 -15.09
CA PHE A 217 -15.53 -0.74 -15.94
C PHE A 217 -16.35 -2.01 -16.14
N SER A 218 -15.70 -3.15 -16.32
CA SER A 218 -16.38 -4.44 -16.45
C SER A 218 -17.11 -4.83 -15.14
N ALA A 219 -16.49 -4.61 -13.99
CA ALA A 219 -17.12 -4.84 -12.68
C ALA A 219 -18.28 -3.86 -12.41
N ALA A 220 -18.11 -2.58 -12.75
CA ALA A 220 -19.15 -1.56 -12.63
C ALA A 220 -20.34 -1.85 -13.56
N ASN A 221 -20.08 -2.33 -14.77
CA ASN A 221 -21.13 -2.75 -15.70
C ASN A 221 -21.90 -3.95 -15.14
N TYR A 222 -21.19 -4.93 -14.58
CA TYR A 222 -21.80 -6.09 -13.92
C TYR A 222 -22.73 -5.69 -12.77
N ASN A 223 -22.32 -4.71 -11.96
CA ASN A 223 -23.14 -4.19 -10.86
C ASN A 223 -24.28 -3.25 -11.34
N GLY A 224 -24.40 -2.99 -12.65
CA GLY A 224 -25.43 -2.12 -13.21
C GLY A 224 -25.26 -0.64 -12.86
N VAL A 225 -24.07 -0.22 -12.43
CA VAL A 225 -23.83 1.18 -12.01
C VAL A 225 -23.41 2.09 -13.15
N LEU A 226 -23.15 1.53 -14.33
CA LEU A 226 -22.87 2.28 -15.56
C LEU A 226 -24.16 2.62 -16.31
N GLY A 227 -25.08 3.25 -15.60
CA GLY A 227 -26.35 3.71 -16.11
C GLY A 227 -26.92 4.82 -15.24
N GLY A 228 -27.97 5.46 -15.71
CA GLY A 228 -28.61 6.54 -14.98
C GLY A 228 -29.82 7.08 -15.72
N VAL A 229 -30.66 7.80 -14.99
CA VAL A 229 -31.84 8.46 -15.55
C VAL A 229 -31.61 9.96 -15.57
N ILE A 230 -31.70 10.56 -16.75
CA ILE A 230 -31.77 12.01 -16.92
C ILE A 230 -33.24 12.37 -17.01
N SER A 231 -33.78 12.95 -15.94
CA SER A 231 -35.16 13.44 -15.86
C SER A 231 -35.19 14.96 -15.60
N PRO A 232 -36.35 15.61 -15.73
CA PRO A 232 -36.52 17.04 -15.42
C PRO A 232 -36.03 17.43 -14.03
N GLU A 233 -36.14 16.51 -13.06
CA GLU A 233 -35.71 16.73 -11.67
C GLU A 233 -34.19 16.69 -11.50
N THR A 234 -33.48 16.04 -12.41
CA THR A 234 -32.02 15.84 -12.36
C THR A 234 -31.21 16.90 -13.10
N VAL A 235 -31.88 17.78 -13.87
CA VAL A 235 -31.23 18.81 -14.70
C VAL A 235 -31.66 20.22 -14.29
N SER A 236 -30.90 21.24 -14.70
CA SER A 236 -31.32 22.62 -14.51
C SER A 236 -32.57 22.93 -15.35
N SER A 237 -33.41 23.86 -14.89
CA SER A 237 -34.61 24.29 -15.61
C SER A 237 -34.31 24.72 -17.06
N SER A 238 -33.18 25.38 -17.29
CA SER A 238 -32.73 25.76 -18.64
C SER A 238 -32.43 24.57 -19.57
N MET A 239 -31.92 23.45 -19.04
CA MET A 239 -31.70 22.23 -19.83
C MET A 239 -33.01 21.49 -20.07
N TYR A 240 -33.90 21.47 -19.07
CA TYR A 240 -35.22 20.86 -19.19
C TYR A 240 -36.01 21.47 -20.36
N ASP A 241 -36.21 22.80 -20.35
CA ASP A 241 -37.01 23.50 -21.37
C ASP A 241 -36.44 23.34 -22.79
N SER A 242 -35.11 23.13 -22.88
CA SER A 242 -34.40 23.07 -24.15
C SER A 242 -34.28 21.67 -24.74
N TYR A 243 -34.33 20.61 -23.92
CA TYR A 243 -33.93 19.25 -24.36
C TYR A 243 -34.82 18.12 -23.86
N LEU A 244 -35.58 18.29 -22.78
CA LEU A 244 -36.33 17.20 -22.14
C LEU A 244 -37.85 17.41 -22.25
N THR A 245 -38.32 17.79 -23.44
CA THR A 245 -39.74 17.84 -23.77
C THR A 245 -40.03 17.19 -25.12
N THR A 246 -41.24 16.67 -25.31
CA THR A 246 -41.68 16.09 -26.60
C THR A 246 -41.69 17.11 -27.73
N SER A 247 -41.78 18.41 -27.41
CA SER A 247 -41.65 19.50 -28.38
C SER A 247 -40.31 19.48 -29.11
N VAL A 248 -39.24 19.03 -28.46
CA VAL A 248 -37.91 18.86 -29.07
C VAL A 248 -37.91 17.67 -30.04
N LEU A 249 -38.62 16.61 -29.68
CA LEU A 249 -38.74 15.39 -30.49
C LEU A 249 -39.67 15.53 -31.68
N ALA A 250 -40.54 16.55 -31.73
CA ALA A 250 -41.52 16.75 -32.81
C ALA A 250 -40.89 16.77 -34.22
N SER A 251 -39.62 17.16 -34.34
CA SER A 251 -38.89 17.17 -35.62
C SER A 251 -38.28 15.81 -36.02
N ILE A 252 -38.11 14.90 -35.06
CA ILE A 252 -37.45 13.59 -35.22
C ILE A 252 -38.49 12.46 -35.21
N CYS A 253 -39.48 12.56 -34.31
CA CYS A 253 -40.56 11.60 -34.12
C CYS A 253 -41.88 12.38 -33.85
N PRO A 254 -42.55 12.87 -34.91
CA PRO A 254 -43.77 13.67 -34.77
C PRO A 254 -44.91 12.91 -34.11
N GLU A 255 -44.97 11.59 -34.29
CA GLU A 255 -46.02 10.73 -33.71
C GLU A 255 -46.02 10.79 -32.17
N VAL A 256 -44.84 10.87 -31.55
CA VAL A 256 -44.71 11.00 -30.08
C VAL A 256 -45.21 12.37 -29.60
N TYR A 257 -44.98 13.43 -30.38
CA TYR A 257 -45.50 14.76 -30.04
C TYR A 257 -47.03 14.83 -30.18
N ASP A 258 -47.57 14.24 -31.24
CA ASP A 258 -49.01 14.20 -31.49
C ASP A 258 -49.75 13.42 -30.38
N ALA A 259 -49.16 12.33 -29.89
CA ALA A 259 -49.69 11.54 -28.78
C ALA A 259 -49.52 12.24 -27.40
N PHE A 260 -48.39 12.93 -27.19
CA PHE A 260 -48.03 13.53 -25.91
C PHE A 260 -47.52 14.98 -26.06
N PRO A 261 -48.39 15.95 -26.36
CA PRO A 261 -47.97 17.30 -26.72
C PRO A 261 -47.38 18.05 -25.52
N SER A 262 -46.14 18.54 -25.69
CA SER A 262 -45.40 19.33 -24.68
C SER A 262 -45.16 18.61 -23.34
N SER A 263 -45.26 17.27 -23.32
CA SER A 263 -44.97 16.46 -22.14
C SER A 263 -43.47 16.42 -21.85
N SER A 264 -43.12 16.23 -20.58
CA SER A 264 -41.74 16.02 -20.17
C SER A 264 -41.26 14.62 -20.57
N ILE A 265 -39.96 14.49 -20.87
CA ILE A 265 -39.33 13.20 -21.17
C ILE A 265 -38.23 12.90 -20.15
N SER A 266 -37.99 11.61 -19.93
CA SER A 266 -36.83 11.09 -19.21
C SER A 266 -36.00 10.22 -20.15
N LEU A 267 -34.68 10.28 -20.01
CA LEU A 267 -33.74 9.46 -20.76
C LEU A 267 -33.12 8.45 -19.80
N SER A 268 -33.36 7.16 -20.03
CA SER A 268 -32.68 6.08 -19.32
C SER A 268 -31.45 5.68 -20.11
N LEU A 269 -30.28 5.83 -19.51
CA LEU A 269 -28.99 5.50 -20.08
C LEU A 269 -28.48 4.21 -19.46
N SER A 270 -27.97 3.30 -20.28
CA SER A 270 -27.30 2.10 -19.77
C SER A 270 -26.13 1.69 -20.67
N ALA A 271 -25.04 1.21 -20.08
CA ALA A 271 -23.96 0.58 -20.84
C ALA A 271 -24.40 -0.81 -21.32
N SER A 272 -24.27 -1.04 -22.62
CA SER A 272 -24.66 -2.32 -23.26
C SER A 272 -23.50 -3.33 -23.28
N ILE A 273 -22.27 -2.84 -23.22
CA ILE A 273 -21.03 -3.62 -23.14
C ILE A 273 -20.06 -2.92 -22.19
N ASP A 274 -19.08 -3.67 -21.69
CA ASP A 274 -18.05 -3.17 -20.78
C ASP A 274 -17.26 -2.03 -21.46
N PRO A 275 -17.24 -0.80 -20.91
CA PRO A 275 -16.44 0.28 -21.46
C PRO A 275 -14.94 -0.04 -21.48
N THR A 276 -14.23 0.53 -22.45
CA THR A 276 -12.78 0.32 -22.59
C THR A 276 -12.04 1.65 -22.60
N LEU A 277 -11.05 1.78 -21.72
CA LEU A 277 -10.09 2.87 -21.66
C LEU A 277 -8.75 2.43 -22.27
N THR A 278 -8.19 3.29 -23.11
CA THR A 278 -6.85 3.14 -23.66
C THR A 278 -6.04 4.42 -23.44
N PHE A 279 -4.92 4.31 -22.72
CA PHE A 279 -3.93 5.39 -22.66
C PHE A 279 -2.92 5.32 -23.80
N MET A 280 -2.61 6.48 -24.33
CA MET A 280 -1.50 6.78 -25.24
C MET A 280 -0.61 7.84 -24.57
N PRO A 281 0.65 8.03 -25.01
CA PRO A 281 1.57 8.97 -24.36
C PRO A 281 1.05 10.41 -24.18
N SER A 282 0.10 10.86 -25.02
CA SER A 282 -0.44 12.22 -25.00
C SER A 282 -1.96 12.30 -24.80
N ALA A 283 -2.67 11.17 -24.67
CA ALA A 283 -4.14 11.17 -24.63
C ALA A 283 -4.70 9.88 -24.02
N GLY A 284 -5.92 9.94 -23.51
CA GLY A 284 -6.72 8.77 -23.14
C GLY A 284 -8.00 8.71 -23.98
N PHE A 285 -8.39 7.51 -24.39
CA PHE A 285 -9.62 7.26 -25.14
C PHE A 285 -10.53 6.31 -24.36
N LEU A 286 -11.71 6.78 -24.01
CA LEU A 286 -12.77 5.99 -23.38
C LEU A 286 -13.85 5.68 -24.42
N ASN A 287 -14.03 4.41 -24.72
CA ASN A 287 -15.11 3.94 -25.59
C ASN A 287 -16.24 3.41 -24.72
N ILE A 288 -17.43 4.00 -24.89
CA ILE A 288 -18.67 3.59 -24.22
C ILE A 288 -19.67 3.25 -25.32
N THR A 289 -20.38 2.15 -25.16
CA THR A 289 -21.50 1.79 -26.05
C THR A 289 -22.67 1.39 -25.17
N GLY A 290 -23.81 2.01 -25.41
CA GLY A 290 -24.97 1.91 -24.53
C GLY A 290 -26.28 2.15 -25.25
N THR A 291 -27.36 1.98 -24.51
CA THR A 291 -28.71 2.32 -24.97
C THR A 291 -29.15 3.64 -24.35
N VAL A 292 -30.03 4.33 -25.06
CA VAL A 292 -30.75 5.50 -24.58
C VAL A 292 -32.22 5.23 -24.80
N ASP A 293 -32.94 4.92 -23.73
CA ASP A 293 -34.38 4.71 -23.79
C ASP A 293 -35.07 6.03 -23.45
N VAL A 294 -36.00 6.44 -24.31
CA VAL A 294 -36.76 7.68 -24.14
C VAL A 294 -38.14 7.35 -23.61
N SER A 295 -38.46 7.85 -22.42
CA SER A 295 -39.77 7.68 -21.80
C SER A 295 -40.47 9.02 -21.70
N VAL A 296 -41.74 9.09 -22.11
CA VAL A 296 -42.58 10.25 -21.83
C VAL A 296 -43.13 10.12 -20.41
N ASN A 297 -42.90 11.12 -19.59
CA ASN A 297 -43.45 11.13 -18.24
C ASN A 297 -44.93 11.53 -18.34
N SER A 298 -45.84 10.58 -18.10
CA SER A 298 -47.26 10.88 -17.96
C SER A 298 -47.46 11.79 -16.74
N ASP A 299 -48.21 12.88 -16.90
CA ASP A 299 -48.63 13.72 -15.78
C ASP A 299 -49.40 12.84 -14.78
N PRO A 300 -49.02 12.78 -13.49
CA PRO A 300 -49.73 11.99 -12.48
C PRO A 300 -51.21 12.39 -12.31
N ALA A 301 -51.67 13.47 -12.95
CA ALA A 301 -53.07 13.85 -13.03
C ALA A 301 -53.94 13.04 -14.02
N SER A 302 -53.36 12.17 -14.85
CA SER A 302 -54.12 11.29 -15.77
C SER A 302 -53.89 9.80 -15.46
N ASP A 303 -54.81 9.19 -14.71
CA ASP A 303 -54.90 7.75 -14.45
C ASP A 303 -55.20 6.93 -15.73
N VAL A 304 -54.25 6.84 -16.65
CA VAL A 304 -54.24 5.81 -17.70
C VAL A 304 -52.79 5.40 -17.96
N TYR A 305 -52.37 4.27 -17.40
CA TYR A 305 -51.08 3.66 -17.68
C TYR A 305 -51.17 2.92 -19.03
N ASP A 306 -50.46 3.43 -20.04
CA ASP A 306 -49.99 2.62 -21.16
C ASP A 306 -48.47 2.80 -21.27
N THR A 307 -47.74 1.72 -20.98
CA THR A 307 -46.29 1.67 -21.17
C THR A 307 -46.05 1.07 -22.54
N GLU A 308 -45.95 1.90 -23.58
CA GLU A 308 -45.47 1.46 -24.88
C GLU A 308 -43.95 1.63 -24.93
N VAL A 309 -43.24 0.50 -24.96
CA VAL A 309 -41.79 0.45 -25.22
C VAL A 309 -41.60 0.53 -26.72
N PHE A 310 -40.99 1.61 -27.21
CA PHE A 310 -40.57 1.72 -28.61
C PHE A 310 -39.10 1.29 -28.71
N GLU A 311 -38.83 0.18 -29.40
CA GLU A 311 -37.48 -0.17 -29.85
C GLU A 311 -37.16 0.65 -31.13
N LEU A 312 -36.04 1.39 -31.10
CA LEU A 312 -35.46 2.10 -32.25
C LEU A 312 -34.28 1.32 -32.83
#